data_AF-A0A377CY47-F1
#
_entry.id   AF-A0A377CY47-F1
#
_cell.length_a   1.000
_cell.length_b   1.000
_cell.length_c   1.000
_cell.angle_alpha   90.00
_cell.angle_beta   90.00
_cell.angle_gamma   90.00
#
_symmetry.space_group_name_H-M   'P 1'
#
loop_
_entity.id
_entity.type
_entity.pdbx_description
1 polymer ?
#
loop_
_entity_poly.entity_id
_entity_poly.type
_entity_poly.pdbx_seq_one_letter_code
_entity_poly.pdbx_strand_id
1 'polypeptide(L)'
;MIVSRHGVRAPTKATQLMQDVTPDAWPTWPVKLGWLTPRGGELIAYLGHYQRQRLVADGLLTKKGCPQPGQVAIIADVDERTRKTGEAFAAGLAPDCAITVHTQADTSSPDPLFNPLKTGVCQLDNANVTDAILSRAGGSIADFTGHRQTAFRELERVLNFPQSNLCLNREKQDESCSLTQALPSELKVSADNVSLTGAVSLASMLTEIFLLQQAQGMPEPGWGRITDSHQWNTLLSLHNAQFIY
;
A
#
# COMPACT_ATOMS: atom_id res chain seq x y z
N MET A 1 -12.91 19.28 -1.24
CA MET A 1 -11.93 18.58 -0.38
C MET A 1 -11.34 17.44 -1.18
N ILE A 2 -10.03 17.18 -1.06
CA ILE A 2 -9.35 16.04 -1.68
C ILE A 2 -8.70 15.24 -0.57
N VAL A 3 -9.00 13.95 -0.49
CA VAL A 3 -8.27 13.00 0.36
C VAL A 3 -7.44 12.13 -0.58
N SER A 4 -6.11 12.25 -0.48
CA SER A 4 -5.18 11.55 -1.36
C SER A 4 -4.34 10.56 -0.57
N ARG A 5 -4.14 9.37 -1.14
CA ARG A 5 -2.99 8.54 -0.76
C ARG A 5 -1.70 9.26 -1.12
N HIS A 6 -0.61 8.93 -0.43
CA HIS A 6 0.73 9.29 -0.89
C HIS A 6 1.07 8.68 -2.26
N GLY A 7 2.04 9.27 -2.96
CA GLY A 7 2.53 8.76 -4.25
C GLY A 7 3.35 7.47 -4.17
N VAL A 8 3.97 7.12 -5.30
CA VAL A 8 4.84 5.93 -5.43
C VAL A 8 6.03 6.03 -4.48
N ARG A 9 6.24 4.97 -3.70
CA ARG A 9 7.28 4.88 -2.67
C ARG A 9 8.03 3.56 -2.76
N ALA A 10 9.19 3.49 -2.12
CA ALA A 10 9.82 2.22 -1.81
C ALA A 10 8.93 1.37 -0.86
N PRO A 11 9.09 0.03 -0.85
CA PRO A 11 8.51 -0.84 0.16
C PRO A 11 8.85 -0.33 1.56
N THR A 12 7.93 -0.48 2.52
CA THR A 12 8.15 0.00 3.90
C THR A 12 9.10 -0.89 4.69
N LYS A 13 9.29 -2.14 4.27
CA LYS A 13 10.12 -3.15 4.94
C LYS A 13 10.77 -4.05 3.88
N ALA A 14 11.90 -4.66 4.25
CA ALA A 14 12.54 -5.76 3.54
C ALA A 14 12.85 -6.85 4.58
N THR A 15 11.94 -7.81 4.72
CA THR A 15 12.02 -8.83 5.78
C THR A 15 12.73 -10.09 5.29
N GLN A 16 13.17 -10.95 6.22
CA GLN A 16 13.68 -12.27 5.85
C GLN A 16 12.60 -13.12 5.17
N LEU A 17 11.35 -13.08 5.67
CA LEU A 17 10.24 -13.80 5.06
C LEU A 17 10.02 -13.41 3.59
N MET A 18 10.20 -12.13 3.22
CA MET A 18 10.10 -11.72 1.81
C MET A 18 11.16 -12.38 0.93
N GLN A 19 12.35 -12.63 1.47
CA GLN A 19 13.43 -13.35 0.78
C GLN A 19 13.18 -14.86 0.78
N ASP A 20 12.57 -15.41 1.84
CA ASP A 20 12.39 -16.86 1.95
C ASP A 20 11.29 -17.41 1.02
N VAL A 21 10.39 -16.56 0.53
CA VAL A 21 9.27 -16.97 -0.37
C VAL A 21 9.58 -16.87 -1.85
N THR A 22 10.80 -16.50 -2.23
CA THR A 22 11.25 -16.50 -3.62
C THR A 22 12.74 -16.82 -3.67
N PRO A 23 13.22 -17.63 -4.63
CA PRO A 23 14.66 -17.80 -4.81
C PRO A 23 15.33 -16.55 -5.40
N ASP A 24 14.55 -15.60 -5.90
CA ASP A 24 15.04 -14.46 -6.66
C ASP A 24 15.31 -13.24 -5.77
N ALA A 25 16.36 -12.48 -6.10
CA ALA A 25 16.69 -11.26 -5.37
C ALA A 25 15.66 -10.16 -5.66
N TRP A 26 15.15 -9.51 -4.60
CA TRP A 26 14.30 -8.33 -4.74
C TRP A 26 15.10 -7.13 -5.30
N PRO A 27 14.53 -6.36 -6.25
CA PRO A 27 15.21 -5.19 -6.80
C PRO A 27 15.38 -4.10 -5.73
N THR A 28 16.51 -3.40 -5.78
CA THR A 28 16.79 -2.26 -4.91
C THR A 28 16.05 -1.02 -5.38
N TRP A 29 15.69 -0.16 -4.42
CA TRP A 29 14.97 1.09 -4.67
C TRP A 29 15.94 2.28 -4.62
N PRO A 30 15.68 3.34 -5.40
CA PRO A 30 16.58 4.51 -5.46
C PRO A 30 16.49 5.42 -4.23
N VAL A 31 15.68 5.06 -3.24
CA VAL A 31 15.41 5.83 -2.02
C VAL A 31 15.33 4.90 -0.81
N LYS A 32 15.35 5.46 0.40
CA LYS A 32 15.15 4.70 1.64
C LYS A 32 13.80 3.99 1.65
N LEU A 33 13.72 2.89 2.39
CA LEU A 33 12.45 2.16 2.59
C LEU A 33 11.36 3.10 3.11
N GLY A 34 10.17 3.00 2.52
CA GLY A 34 9.00 3.81 2.87
C GLY A 34 9.04 5.26 2.42
N TRP A 35 10.11 5.75 1.79
CA TRP A 35 10.19 7.12 1.26
C TRP A 35 9.55 7.24 -0.12
N LEU A 36 9.03 8.44 -0.41
CA LEU A 36 8.53 8.77 -1.75
C LEU A 36 9.69 8.75 -2.77
N THR A 37 9.46 8.18 -3.95
CA THR A 37 10.45 8.27 -5.03
C THR A 37 10.32 9.62 -5.75
N PRO A 38 11.39 10.14 -6.39
CA PRO A 38 11.28 11.34 -7.23
C PRO A 38 10.18 11.23 -8.30
N ARG A 39 10.12 10.09 -8.99
CA ARG A 39 9.05 9.76 -9.95
C ARG A 39 7.66 9.75 -9.30
N GLY A 40 7.54 9.24 -8.07
CA GLY A 40 6.31 9.31 -7.30
C GLY A 40 5.85 10.75 -7.08
N GLY A 41 6.79 11.66 -6.79
CA GLY A 41 6.53 13.10 -6.72
C GLY A 41 6.04 13.67 -8.05
N GLU A 42 6.70 13.35 -9.17
CA GLU A 42 6.27 13.81 -10.50
C GLU A 42 4.84 13.37 -10.85
N LEU A 43 4.50 12.10 -10.57
CA LEU A 43 3.15 11.58 -10.79
C LEU A 43 2.09 12.32 -9.95
N ILE A 44 2.43 12.69 -8.71
CA ILE A 44 1.55 13.51 -7.87
C ILE A 44 1.46 14.95 -8.39
N ALA A 45 2.55 15.53 -8.90
CA ALA A 45 2.53 16.85 -9.50
C ALA A 45 1.62 16.89 -10.75
N TYR A 46 1.58 15.81 -11.56
CA TYR A 46 0.60 15.71 -12.65
C TYR A 46 -0.84 15.73 -12.16
N LEU A 47 -1.15 15.08 -11.02
CA LEU A 47 -2.47 15.17 -10.41
C LEU A 47 -2.77 16.60 -9.92
N GLY A 48 -1.80 17.28 -9.31
CA GLY A 48 -1.91 18.69 -8.92
C GLY A 48 -2.21 19.58 -10.12
N HIS A 49 -1.48 19.39 -11.23
CA HIS A 49 -1.68 20.12 -12.47
C HIS A 49 -3.09 19.92 -13.05
N TYR A 50 -3.55 18.66 -13.10
CA TYR A 50 -4.91 18.35 -13.52
C TYR A 50 -5.95 19.04 -12.63
N GLN A 51 -5.77 19.02 -11.30
CA GLN A 51 -6.70 19.69 -10.39
C GLN A 51 -6.69 21.22 -10.58
N ARG A 52 -5.54 21.83 -10.89
CA ARG A 52 -5.50 23.26 -11.22
C ARG A 52 -6.37 23.57 -12.43
N GLN A 53 -6.25 22.79 -13.50
CA GLN A 53 -7.06 22.98 -14.70
C GLN A 53 -8.55 22.86 -14.40
N ARG A 54 -8.94 21.80 -13.68
CA ARG A 54 -10.33 21.55 -13.29
C ARG A 54 -10.90 22.68 -12.44
N LEU A 55 -10.21 23.06 -11.36
CA LEU A 55 -10.69 24.09 -10.44
C LEU A 55 -10.72 25.49 -11.07
N VAL A 56 -9.89 25.75 -12.07
CA VAL A 56 -9.97 26.97 -12.90
C VAL A 56 -11.20 26.93 -13.80
N ALA A 57 -11.48 25.79 -14.44
CA ALA A 57 -12.67 25.62 -15.29
C ALA A 57 -13.97 25.79 -14.50
N ASP A 58 -13.99 25.31 -13.25
CA ASP A 58 -15.10 25.44 -12.33
C ASP A 58 -15.17 26.83 -11.65
N GLY A 59 -14.25 27.75 -11.97
CA GLY A 59 -14.23 29.11 -11.46
C GLY A 59 -13.76 29.28 -10.01
N LEU A 60 -13.20 28.23 -9.38
CA LEU A 60 -12.75 28.26 -7.99
C LEU A 60 -11.35 28.86 -7.83
N LEU A 61 -10.46 28.64 -8.81
CA LEU A 61 -9.10 29.18 -8.84
C LEU A 61 -8.91 30.12 -10.04
N THR A 62 -7.98 31.07 -9.91
CA THR A 62 -7.59 31.94 -11.03
C THR A 62 -6.75 31.17 -12.04
N LYS A 63 -6.95 31.46 -13.33
CA LYS A 63 -6.20 30.82 -14.43
C LYS A 63 -4.70 31.08 -14.40
N LYS A 64 -4.28 32.23 -13.85
CA LYS A 64 -2.88 32.66 -13.79
C LYS A 64 -2.53 33.12 -12.38
N GLY A 65 -1.24 33.07 -12.06
CA GLY A 65 -0.70 33.51 -10.77
C GLY A 65 -0.93 32.50 -9.64
N CYS A 66 -0.50 32.89 -8.44
CA CYS A 66 -0.67 32.11 -7.23
C CYS A 66 -2.11 32.23 -6.68
N PRO A 67 -2.62 31.18 -6.01
CA PRO A 67 -3.85 31.28 -5.25
C PRO A 67 -3.71 32.33 -4.15
N GLN A 68 -4.83 32.92 -3.73
CA GLN A 68 -4.82 33.86 -2.60
C GLN A 68 -4.37 33.15 -1.31
N PRO A 69 -3.74 33.87 -0.36
CA PRO A 69 -3.40 33.28 0.94
C PRO A 69 -4.61 32.60 1.59
N GLY A 70 -4.46 31.34 1.99
CA GLY A 70 -5.53 30.54 2.60
C GLY A 70 -6.57 29.97 1.63
N GLN A 71 -6.54 30.29 0.33
CA GLN A 71 -7.44 29.69 -0.66
C GLN A 71 -7.15 28.21 -0.90
N VAL A 72 -5.90 27.80 -0.70
CA VAL A 72 -5.45 26.41 -0.72
C VAL A 72 -4.79 26.10 0.62
N ALA A 73 -5.27 25.04 1.28
CA ALA A 73 -4.66 24.48 2.47
C ALA A 73 -4.29 23.02 2.21
N ILE A 74 -3.07 22.63 2.60
CA ILE A 74 -2.58 21.25 2.48
C ILE A 74 -2.26 20.75 3.88
N ILE A 75 -2.87 19.63 4.25
CA ILE A 75 -2.59 18.91 5.48
C ILE A 75 -2.03 17.54 5.09
N ALA A 76 -0.91 17.16 5.70
CA ALA A 76 -0.28 15.87 5.49
C ALA A 76 0.01 15.18 6.82
N ASP A 77 0.04 13.86 6.80
CA ASP A 77 0.55 13.07 7.93
C ASP A 77 2.06 13.30 8.09
N VAL A 78 2.61 12.95 9.25
CA VAL A 78 4.01 13.19 9.65
C VAL A 78 5.04 12.43 8.82
N ASP A 79 4.62 11.33 8.19
CA ASP A 79 5.45 10.51 7.33
C ASP A 79 6.12 11.32 6.21
N GLU A 80 7.36 10.96 5.85
CA GLU A 80 8.10 11.64 4.76
C GLU A 80 7.30 11.61 3.45
N ARG A 81 6.77 10.44 3.11
CA ARG A 81 6.03 10.22 1.87
C ARG A 81 4.76 11.05 1.76
N THR A 82 4.09 11.36 2.87
CA THR A 82 2.88 12.18 2.89
C THR A 82 3.21 13.66 2.80
N ARG A 83 4.23 14.12 3.53
CA ARG A 83 4.75 15.49 3.40
C ARG A 83 5.21 15.80 1.98
N LYS A 84 6.04 14.93 1.39
CA LYS A 84 6.51 15.07 0.01
C LYS A 84 5.39 14.95 -1.03
N THR A 85 4.34 14.17 -0.76
CA THR A 85 3.13 14.16 -1.60
C THR A 85 2.44 15.53 -1.56
N GLY A 86 2.28 16.14 -0.38
CA GLY A 86 1.72 17.48 -0.25
C GLY A 86 2.53 18.53 -1.02
N GLU A 87 3.85 18.49 -0.90
CA GLU A 87 4.76 19.40 -1.61
C GLU A 87 4.66 19.22 -3.13
N ALA A 88 4.67 17.97 -3.61
CA ALA A 88 4.54 17.66 -5.03
C ALA A 88 3.17 18.08 -5.60
N PHE A 89 2.09 17.90 -4.83
CA PHE A 89 0.76 18.32 -5.24
C PHE A 89 0.69 19.86 -5.34
N ALA A 90 1.26 20.57 -4.38
CA ALA A 90 1.37 22.03 -4.42
C ALA A 90 2.13 22.50 -5.66
N ALA A 91 3.28 21.88 -5.94
CA ALA A 91 4.11 22.20 -7.10
C ALA A 91 3.36 21.99 -8.43
N GLY A 92 2.52 20.96 -8.52
CA GLY A 92 1.65 20.74 -9.68
C GLY A 92 0.49 21.73 -9.77
N LEU A 93 -0.16 22.02 -8.63
CA LEU A 93 -1.35 22.86 -8.55
C LEU A 93 -1.04 24.35 -8.81
N ALA A 94 0.06 24.84 -8.24
CA ALA A 94 0.50 26.22 -8.38
C ALA A 94 2.04 26.27 -8.41
N PRO A 95 2.64 26.03 -9.59
CA PRO A 95 4.10 26.06 -9.76
C PRO A 95 4.71 27.37 -9.25
N ASP A 96 5.86 27.26 -8.57
CA ASP A 96 6.63 28.36 -7.98
C ASP A 96 5.89 29.22 -6.92
N CYS A 97 4.70 28.80 -6.51
CA CYS A 97 3.95 29.45 -5.44
C CYS A 97 4.24 28.81 -4.09
N ALA A 98 4.45 29.63 -3.06
CA ALA A 98 4.66 29.17 -1.70
C ALA A 98 3.32 28.74 -1.07
N ILE A 99 2.99 27.44 -1.18
CA ILE A 99 1.87 26.82 -0.45
C ILE A 99 2.47 25.92 0.63
N THR A 100 2.18 26.24 1.89
CA THR A 100 2.68 25.48 3.03
C THR A 100 1.97 24.13 3.13
N VAL A 101 2.76 23.08 3.34
CA VAL A 101 2.26 21.76 3.77
C VAL A 101 2.26 21.72 5.28
N HIS A 102 1.07 21.70 5.87
CA HIS A 102 0.90 21.65 7.31
C HIS A 102 0.89 20.19 7.78
N THR A 103 1.61 19.91 8.86
CA THR A 103 1.58 18.64 9.58
C THR A 103 1.40 18.89 11.07
N GLN A 104 1.17 17.84 11.85
CA GLN A 104 1.46 17.88 13.28
C GLN A 104 2.89 18.41 13.52
N ALA A 105 3.04 19.25 14.55
CA ALA A 105 4.32 19.90 14.86
C ALA A 105 5.40 18.89 15.30
N ASP A 106 5.03 17.93 16.14
CA ASP A 106 5.89 16.81 16.48
C ASP A 106 5.76 15.69 15.42
N THR A 107 6.73 15.65 14.50
CA THR A 107 6.79 14.63 13.45
C THR A 107 7.41 13.31 13.91
N SER A 108 7.85 13.21 15.18
CA SER A 108 8.33 11.94 15.77
C SER A 108 7.19 11.10 16.34
N SER A 109 6.04 11.71 16.59
CA SER A 109 4.82 11.06 17.08
C SER A 109 3.78 10.87 15.96
N PRO A 110 2.98 9.79 15.99
CA PRO A 110 1.87 9.62 15.04
C PRO A 110 0.82 10.72 15.20
N ASP A 111 0.16 11.09 14.10
CA ASP A 111 -0.90 12.09 14.08
C ASP A 111 -2.29 11.42 14.28
N PRO A 112 -3.05 11.81 15.33
CA PRO A 112 -4.36 11.21 15.63
C PRO A 112 -5.41 11.46 14.54
N LEU A 113 -5.22 12.46 13.66
CA LEU A 113 -6.11 12.70 12.53
C LEU A 113 -6.11 11.51 11.55
N PHE A 114 -4.96 10.86 11.39
CA PHE A 114 -4.78 9.77 10.42
C PHE A 114 -4.98 8.39 11.04
N ASN A 115 -4.72 8.24 12.34
CA ASN A 115 -5.03 7.00 13.05
C ASN A 115 -5.32 7.25 14.54
N PRO A 116 -6.60 7.51 14.91
CA PRO A 116 -6.97 7.81 16.30
C PRO A 116 -6.82 6.59 17.24
N LEU A 117 -6.85 5.37 16.69
CA LEU A 117 -6.67 4.14 17.46
C LEU A 117 -5.22 4.01 17.95
N LYS A 118 -4.25 4.24 17.05
CA LYS A 118 -2.81 4.17 17.37
C LYS A 118 -2.39 5.21 18.42
N THR A 119 -3.10 6.33 18.50
CA THR A 119 -2.88 7.40 19.49
C THR A 119 -3.74 7.25 20.74
N GLY A 120 -4.60 6.22 20.83
CA GLY A 120 -5.46 5.97 21.98
C GLY A 120 -6.60 6.96 22.18
N VAL A 121 -7.00 7.70 21.13
CA VAL A 121 -8.15 8.63 21.17
C VAL A 121 -9.46 7.86 21.31
N CYS A 122 -9.54 6.69 20.68
CA CYS A 122 -10.65 5.75 20.81
C CYS A 122 -10.12 4.31 20.76
N GLN A 123 -11.00 3.37 21.08
CA GLN A 123 -10.70 1.94 21.07
C GLN A 123 -11.77 1.17 20.30
N LEU A 124 -11.35 0.04 19.74
CA LEU A 124 -12.22 -0.93 19.11
C LEU A 124 -12.90 -1.83 20.16
N ASP A 125 -14.15 -2.21 19.88
CA ASP A 125 -14.79 -3.34 20.55
C ASP A 125 -14.29 -4.64 19.90
N ASN A 126 -13.43 -5.36 20.61
CA ASN A 126 -12.76 -6.55 20.06
C ASN A 126 -13.75 -7.63 19.60
N ALA A 127 -14.83 -7.86 20.35
CA ALA A 127 -15.79 -8.92 20.03
C ALA A 127 -16.59 -8.54 18.77
N ASN A 128 -17.13 -7.31 18.76
CA ASN A 128 -17.89 -6.80 17.63
C ASN A 128 -17.04 -6.74 16.34
N VAL A 129 -15.80 -6.26 16.43
CA VAL A 129 -14.88 -6.21 15.28
C VAL A 129 -14.54 -7.61 14.77
N THR A 130 -14.30 -8.57 15.67
CA THR A 130 -14.03 -9.97 15.29
C THR A 130 -15.21 -10.55 14.51
N ASP A 131 -16.42 -10.44 15.05
CA ASP A 131 -17.63 -10.97 14.41
C ASP A 131 -17.90 -10.30 13.06
N ALA A 132 -17.74 -8.98 12.98
CA ALA A 132 -17.95 -8.23 11.74
C ALA A 132 -16.98 -8.63 10.63
N ILE A 133 -15.68 -8.80 10.96
CA ILE A 133 -14.67 -9.21 9.99
C ILE A 133 -14.89 -10.66 9.54
N LEU A 134 -15.14 -11.58 10.48
CA LEU A 134 -15.40 -12.98 10.14
C LEU A 134 -16.67 -13.13 9.30
N SER A 135 -17.71 -12.35 9.57
CA SER A 135 -18.92 -12.29 8.74
C SER A 135 -18.61 -11.86 7.31
N ARG A 136 -17.84 -10.77 7.12
CA ARG A 136 -17.40 -10.31 5.78
C ARG A 136 -16.45 -11.29 5.09
N ALA A 137 -15.68 -12.05 5.86
CA ALA A 137 -14.79 -13.09 5.35
C ALA A 137 -15.57 -14.33 4.83
N GLY A 138 -16.87 -14.43 5.09
CA GLY A 138 -17.69 -15.58 4.73
C GLY A 138 -17.77 -16.65 5.81
N GLY A 139 -17.46 -16.30 7.06
CA GLY A 139 -17.50 -17.18 8.24
C GLY A 139 -16.11 -17.42 8.83
N SER A 140 -15.11 -17.69 8.00
CA SER A 140 -13.74 -17.96 8.46
C SER A 140 -12.66 -17.41 7.52
N ILE A 141 -11.45 -17.21 8.04
CA ILE A 141 -10.28 -16.85 7.21
C ILE A 141 -9.87 -17.99 6.27
N ALA A 142 -10.17 -19.24 6.63
CA ALA A 142 -9.94 -20.40 5.76
C ALA A 142 -10.85 -20.36 4.53
N ASP A 143 -12.15 -20.09 4.70
CA ASP A 143 -13.08 -19.94 3.58
C ASP A 143 -12.69 -18.75 2.70
N PHE A 144 -12.31 -17.63 3.32
CA PHE A 144 -11.83 -16.44 2.62
C PHE A 144 -10.62 -16.71 1.72
N THR A 145 -9.62 -17.44 2.23
CA THR A 145 -8.43 -17.81 1.45
C THR A 145 -8.75 -18.92 0.44
N GLY A 146 -9.63 -19.87 0.79
CA GLY A 146 -10.13 -20.93 -0.08
C GLY A 146 -10.77 -20.39 -1.37
N HIS A 147 -11.61 -19.36 -1.27
CA HIS A 147 -12.22 -18.70 -2.43
C HIS A 147 -11.24 -17.92 -3.31
N ARG A 148 -9.97 -17.76 -2.89
CA ARG A 148 -8.93 -16.97 -3.57
C ARG A 148 -7.70 -17.79 -3.95
N GLN A 149 -7.80 -19.11 -3.94
CA GLN A 149 -6.68 -20.00 -4.24
C GLN A 149 -6.09 -19.78 -5.63
N THR A 150 -6.89 -19.40 -6.63
CA THR A 150 -6.38 -19.03 -7.97
C THR A 150 -5.42 -17.84 -7.90
N ALA A 151 -5.74 -16.82 -7.09
CA ALA A 151 -4.88 -15.66 -6.95
C ALA A 151 -3.61 -15.97 -6.14
N PHE A 152 -3.72 -16.78 -5.09
CA PHE A 152 -2.53 -17.25 -4.35
C PHE A 152 -1.58 -18.06 -5.25
N ARG A 153 -2.11 -18.95 -6.10
CA ARG A 153 -1.30 -19.69 -7.08
C ARG A 153 -0.66 -18.78 -8.12
N GLU A 154 -1.33 -17.72 -8.55
CA GLU A 154 -0.74 -16.72 -9.45
C GLU A 154 0.43 -15.98 -8.77
N LEU A 155 0.28 -15.63 -7.49
CA LEU A 155 1.37 -15.06 -6.69
C LEU A 155 2.54 -16.05 -6.53
N GLU A 156 2.26 -17.31 -6.21
CA GLU A 156 3.26 -18.38 -6.10
C GLU A 156 4.05 -18.56 -7.41
N ARG A 157 3.36 -18.50 -8.55
CA ARG A 157 3.98 -18.54 -9.89
C ARG A 157 4.92 -17.36 -10.10
N VAL A 158 4.47 -16.14 -9.80
CA VAL A 158 5.32 -14.93 -9.91
C VAL A 158 6.53 -15.02 -8.99
N LEU A 159 6.38 -15.57 -7.79
CA LEU A 159 7.47 -15.72 -6.83
C LEU A 159 8.44 -16.86 -7.14
N ASN A 160 8.11 -17.77 -8.07
CA ASN A 160 8.77 -19.08 -8.18
C ASN A 160 8.81 -19.77 -6.80
N PHE A 161 7.69 -19.71 -6.08
CA PHE A 161 7.55 -20.16 -4.70
C PHE A 161 8.00 -21.61 -4.47
N PRO A 162 7.74 -22.58 -5.37
CA PRO A 162 8.21 -23.96 -5.18
C PRO A 162 9.73 -24.12 -5.04
N GLN A 163 10.52 -23.18 -5.57
CA GLN A 163 11.99 -23.15 -5.47
C GLN A 163 12.51 -22.26 -4.33
N SER A 164 11.60 -21.70 -3.52
CA SER A 164 11.95 -20.81 -2.42
C SER A 164 12.48 -21.58 -1.20
N ASN A 165 13.27 -20.91 -0.36
CA ASN A 165 13.78 -21.49 0.90
C ASN A 165 12.63 -21.99 1.80
N LEU A 166 11.50 -21.28 1.83
CA LEU A 166 10.35 -21.67 2.64
C LEU A 166 9.77 -23.02 2.19
N CYS A 167 9.76 -23.29 0.88
CA CYS A 167 9.30 -24.58 0.36
C CYS A 167 10.34 -25.68 0.52
N LEU A 168 11.60 -25.41 0.19
CA LEU A 168 12.67 -26.41 0.22
C LEU A 168 12.99 -26.91 1.63
N ASN A 169 12.83 -26.04 2.65
CA ASN A 169 13.08 -26.37 4.05
C ASN A 169 11.84 -26.88 4.80
N ARG A 170 10.74 -27.21 4.11
CA ARG A 170 9.54 -27.74 4.75
C ARG A 170 9.74 -29.20 5.17
N GLU A 171 9.35 -29.53 6.41
CA GLU A 171 9.44 -30.90 6.94
C GLU A 171 8.57 -31.92 6.17
N LYS A 172 7.35 -31.52 5.77
CA LYS A 172 6.39 -32.37 5.07
C LYS A 172 6.57 -32.29 3.56
N GLN A 173 7.59 -32.90 2.96
CA GLN A 173 7.83 -32.78 1.51
C GLN A 173 6.80 -33.52 0.62
N ASP A 174 5.98 -34.41 1.20
CA ASP A 174 5.03 -35.25 0.44
C ASP A 174 3.79 -34.50 -0.10
N GLU A 175 3.49 -33.30 0.40
CA GLU A 175 2.37 -32.48 -0.09
C GLU A 175 2.85 -31.45 -1.14
N SER A 176 1.96 -30.84 -1.94
CA SER A 176 2.36 -29.67 -2.73
C SER A 176 2.69 -28.48 -1.82
N CYS A 177 3.76 -27.73 -2.11
CA CYS A 177 4.07 -26.49 -1.37
C CYS A 177 3.11 -25.36 -1.78
N SER A 178 2.31 -24.88 -0.84
CA SER A 178 1.38 -23.75 -1.04
C SER A 178 1.57 -22.71 0.05
N LEU A 179 1.49 -21.44 -0.35
CA LEU A 179 1.70 -20.26 0.49
C LEU A 179 0.68 -20.20 1.63
N THR A 180 -0.60 -20.51 1.38
CA THR A 180 -1.64 -20.53 2.42
C THR A 180 -1.51 -21.68 3.41
N GLN A 181 -0.84 -22.77 3.03
CA GLN A 181 -0.55 -23.90 3.94
C GLN A 181 0.74 -23.64 4.74
N ALA A 182 1.79 -23.12 4.09
CA ALA A 182 3.04 -22.80 4.73
C ALA A 182 2.93 -21.63 5.72
N LEU A 183 2.01 -20.69 5.46
CA LEU A 183 1.79 -19.49 6.25
C LEU A 183 0.29 -19.33 6.57
N PRO A 184 -0.26 -20.10 7.53
CA PRO A 184 -1.67 -19.98 7.89
C PRO A 184 -2.00 -18.56 8.35
N SER A 185 -3.15 -18.06 7.91
CA SER A 185 -3.61 -16.70 8.21
C SER A 185 -4.59 -16.68 9.38
N GLU A 186 -4.33 -15.80 10.34
CA GLU A 186 -5.17 -15.60 11.51
C GLU A 186 -5.58 -14.13 11.63
N LEU A 187 -6.81 -13.90 12.10
CA LEU A 187 -7.29 -12.58 12.50
C LEU A 187 -6.79 -12.24 13.90
N LYS A 188 -6.16 -11.08 14.03
CA LYS A 188 -5.71 -10.50 15.30
C LYS A 188 -6.39 -9.16 15.51
N VAL A 189 -7.17 -9.06 16.58
CA VAL A 189 -7.88 -7.85 16.99
C VAL A 189 -7.41 -7.43 18.38
N SER A 190 -7.03 -6.17 18.51
CA SER A 190 -6.75 -5.49 19.77
C SER A 190 -7.53 -4.18 19.85
N ALA A 191 -7.53 -3.54 21.02
CA ALA A 191 -8.24 -2.29 21.24
C ALA A 191 -7.78 -1.16 20.30
N ASP A 192 -6.54 -1.20 19.84
CA ASP A 192 -5.87 -0.16 19.07
C ASP A 192 -5.52 -0.58 17.62
N ASN A 193 -5.74 -1.84 17.23
CA ASN A 193 -5.33 -2.34 15.92
C ASN A 193 -6.06 -3.61 15.49
N VAL A 194 -6.13 -3.80 14.17
CA VAL A 194 -6.59 -5.05 13.53
C VAL A 194 -5.56 -5.48 12.51
N SER A 195 -5.27 -6.77 12.42
CA SER A 195 -4.37 -7.31 11.40
C SER A 195 -4.69 -8.74 11.03
N LEU A 196 -4.29 -9.13 9.82
CA LEU A 196 -4.15 -10.53 9.44
C LEU A 196 -2.67 -10.93 9.47
N THR A 197 -2.41 -12.18 9.86
CA THR A 197 -1.09 -12.80 9.78
C THR A 197 -0.95 -13.68 8.53
N GLY A 198 0.23 -14.26 8.34
CA GLY A 198 0.45 -15.32 7.34
C GLY A 198 0.28 -14.87 5.90
N ALA A 199 -0.23 -15.79 5.07
CA ALA A 199 -0.34 -15.66 3.64
C ALA A 199 -1.10 -14.42 3.16
N VAL A 200 -2.22 -14.07 3.80
CA VAL A 200 -3.03 -12.90 3.39
C VAL A 200 -2.22 -11.60 3.53
N SER A 201 -1.60 -11.40 4.69
CA SER A 201 -0.77 -10.22 5.00
C SER A 201 0.41 -10.08 4.05
N LEU A 202 1.10 -11.20 3.82
CA LEU A 202 2.24 -11.26 2.92
C LEU A 202 1.81 -11.00 1.48
N ALA A 203 0.79 -11.69 0.99
CA ALA A 203 0.31 -11.55 -0.38
C ALA A 203 -0.13 -10.12 -0.68
N SER A 204 -0.96 -9.52 0.19
CA SER A 204 -1.40 -8.14 0.04
C SER A 204 -0.22 -7.16 -0.07
N MET A 205 0.82 -7.36 0.73
CA MET A 205 2.04 -6.56 0.67
C MET A 205 2.80 -6.78 -0.64
N LEU A 206 3.08 -8.04 -1.02
CA LEU A 206 3.90 -8.36 -2.18
C LEU A 206 3.26 -7.91 -3.50
N THR A 207 1.94 -8.08 -3.64
CA THR A 207 1.23 -7.66 -4.85
C THR A 207 1.20 -6.15 -5.00
N GLU A 208 1.12 -5.41 -3.90
CA GLU A 208 1.30 -3.96 -3.91
C GLU A 208 2.74 -3.56 -4.25
N ILE A 209 3.75 -4.32 -3.78
CA ILE A 209 5.15 -4.08 -4.16
C ILE A 209 5.34 -4.24 -5.67
N PHE A 210 4.75 -5.25 -6.30
CA PHE A 210 4.81 -5.39 -7.76
C PHE A 210 4.17 -4.19 -8.47
N LEU A 211 3.00 -3.73 -8.01
CA LEU A 211 2.37 -2.54 -8.57
C LEU A 211 3.25 -1.29 -8.41
N LEU A 212 3.90 -1.14 -7.25
CA LEU A 212 4.86 -0.05 -7.02
C LEU A 212 6.05 -0.14 -7.98
N GLN A 213 6.62 -1.34 -8.23
CA GLN A 213 7.71 -1.54 -9.20
C GLN A 213 7.26 -1.10 -10.61
N GLN A 214 6.06 -1.50 -11.03
CA GLN A 214 5.47 -1.10 -12.31
C GLN A 214 5.26 0.42 -12.41
N ALA A 215 4.67 1.04 -11.38
CA ALA A 215 4.43 2.48 -11.34
C ALA A 215 5.74 3.29 -11.30
N GLN A 216 6.78 2.73 -10.66
CA GLN A 216 8.13 3.27 -10.66
C GLN A 216 8.84 3.12 -12.03
N GLY A 217 8.30 2.29 -12.93
CA GLY A 217 8.91 1.95 -14.21
C GLY A 217 10.21 1.19 -14.08
N MET A 218 10.29 0.29 -13.09
CA MET A 218 11.34 -0.72 -13.04
C MET A 218 11.21 -1.66 -14.26
N PRO A 219 12.33 -2.20 -14.79
CA PRO A 219 12.33 -2.87 -16.09
C PRO A 219 11.47 -4.13 -16.13
N GLU A 220 11.49 -4.94 -15.09
CA GLU A 220 10.82 -6.26 -15.07
C GLU A 220 10.11 -6.50 -13.72
N PRO A 221 8.95 -5.85 -13.46
CA PRO A 221 8.20 -6.05 -12.22
C PRO A 221 7.83 -7.52 -12.00
N GLY A 222 8.03 -8.00 -10.77
CA GLY A 222 7.89 -9.43 -10.47
C GLY A 222 8.83 -10.32 -11.31
N TRP A 223 10.05 -9.86 -11.56
CA TRP A 223 11.07 -10.57 -12.37
C TRP A 223 10.57 -10.95 -13.77
N GLY A 224 9.80 -10.05 -14.39
CA GLY A 224 9.28 -10.23 -15.74
C GLY A 224 8.19 -11.29 -15.86
N ARG A 225 7.73 -11.84 -14.73
CA ARG A 225 6.69 -12.88 -14.71
C ARG A 225 5.29 -12.30 -14.81
N ILE A 226 5.08 -10.98 -14.68
CA ILE A 226 3.77 -10.32 -14.82
C ILE A 226 3.70 -9.63 -16.18
N THR A 227 2.92 -10.15 -17.10
CA THR A 227 2.95 -9.81 -18.53
C THR A 227 1.65 -9.23 -19.07
N ASP A 228 0.54 -9.35 -18.35
CA ASP A 228 -0.77 -8.87 -18.83
C ASP A 228 -1.67 -8.32 -17.71
N SER A 229 -2.74 -7.64 -18.12
CA SER A 229 -3.69 -7.00 -17.20
C SER A 229 -4.51 -8.00 -16.37
N HIS A 230 -4.74 -9.21 -16.87
CA HIS A 230 -5.49 -10.23 -16.14
C HIS A 230 -4.68 -10.72 -14.93
N GLN A 231 -3.38 -10.95 -15.11
CA GLN A 231 -2.46 -11.27 -14.03
C GLN A 231 -2.39 -10.12 -13.00
N TRP A 232 -2.28 -8.87 -13.44
CA TRP A 232 -2.33 -7.70 -12.54
C TRP A 232 -3.60 -7.68 -11.68
N ASN A 233 -4.77 -7.86 -12.30
CA ASN A 233 -6.05 -7.88 -11.59
C ASN A 233 -6.14 -9.04 -10.61
N THR A 234 -5.63 -10.22 -11.00
CA THR A 234 -5.63 -11.41 -10.16
C THR A 234 -4.72 -11.22 -8.93
N LEU A 235 -3.51 -10.70 -9.12
CA LEU A 235 -2.57 -10.40 -8.03
C LEU A 235 -3.15 -9.33 -7.09
N LEU A 236 -3.57 -8.18 -7.62
CA LEU A 236 -4.09 -7.08 -6.80
C LEU A 236 -5.44 -7.42 -6.14
N SER A 237 -6.14 -8.46 -6.59
CA SER A 237 -7.31 -8.96 -5.87
C SER A 237 -6.97 -9.39 -4.42
N LEU A 238 -5.75 -9.89 -4.17
CA LEU A 238 -5.27 -10.25 -2.83
C LEU A 238 -5.04 -9.02 -1.96
N HIS A 239 -4.48 -7.96 -2.55
CA HIS A 239 -4.34 -6.67 -1.87
C HIS A 239 -5.70 -6.11 -1.50
N ASN A 240 -6.58 -5.96 -2.48
CA ASN A 240 -7.90 -5.38 -2.29
C ASN A 240 -8.73 -6.17 -1.27
N ALA A 241 -8.65 -7.51 -1.30
CA ALA A 241 -9.38 -8.36 -0.37
C ALA A 241 -8.97 -8.12 1.09
N GLN A 242 -7.72 -7.74 1.37
CA GLN A 242 -7.26 -7.35 2.71
C GLN A 242 -7.83 -6.00 3.19
N PHE A 243 -8.30 -5.14 2.29
CA PHE A 243 -8.80 -3.80 2.63
C PHE A 243 -10.34 -3.69 2.57
N ILE A 244 -11.05 -4.81 2.39
CA ILE A 244 -12.52 -4.83 2.25
C ILE A 244 -13.25 -5.14 3.58
N TYR A 245 -12.57 -5.62 4.62
CA TYR A 245 -13.21 -6.05 5.87
C TYR A 245 -13.22 -5.01 7.00
#